data_AF-A0A350P1L7-F1
#
_entry.id   AF-A0A350P1L7-F1
#
_cell.length_a   1.000
_cell.length_b   1.000
_cell.length_c   1.000
_cell.angle_alpha   90.00
_cell.angle_beta   90.00
_cell.angle_gamma   90.00
#
_symmetry.space_group_name_H-M   'P 1'
#
loop_
_entity.id
_entity.type
_entity.pdbx_description
1 polymer ?
#
loop_
_entity_poly.entity_id
_entity_poly.type
_entity_poly.pdbx_seq_one_letter_code
_entity_poly.pdbx_strand_id
1 'polypeptide(L)'
;MFVPSILLKQLYTHGSLTKTEKGISFALKNRLKDATLKELKWISLDGEKVATHKITLQTSKDSHISVEELHKNKGMPFSLRQTITVHVALDQAVSPEERKLGICFSASPFGKLKFEVEDNITEATKRGGHIPRDDLDDYGSAMIQARQAYFENATGNKLNHVAKYSIDPNELKGNIEHFIGVAQVPIGIAGPLTIHGEHAKGDFVVPLATTEGTLVASYNRGMKLLNMSGGVTATVVDDAMQRAPVFIFENARGARDFVAWVKQNMDKIREEAEATSSIAKLTYVDHFLSNIFAFLRFNYKTGDAAGQNMVGRATFAACGWILDNYEGIKNFYLESNFATDKKASQINIMRTRGKRVTAEATIKREHLLQVMRVDPKQIDYHGRVAGVGSFLSGVNNTGLHSPNGITAMFIATGQDVANVSESSASMMYSELTDEGDLYVSITIPSLIVATYGGGTGIGTQRECLELIDCYGKGKVHKLAEIVASVVLAGEISLASAISSSDWVSSHEQYGRNR
;
A
#
# COMPACT_ATOMS: atom_id res chain seq x y z
N MET A 1 19.15 21.34 2.76
CA MET A 1 17.89 20.72 2.30
C MET A 1 16.76 21.47 2.97
N PHE A 2 15.81 22.01 2.20
CA PHE A 2 14.64 22.69 2.76
C PHE A 2 13.68 21.63 3.34
N VAL A 3 13.15 21.88 4.54
CA VAL A 3 12.13 21.02 5.17
C VAL A 3 10.90 21.90 5.46
N PRO A 4 9.77 21.68 4.77
CA PRO A 4 8.54 22.41 5.02
C PRO A 4 8.17 22.47 6.51
N SER A 5 7.68 23.63 6.96
CA SER A 5 7.35 23.88 8.38
C SER A 5 6.38 22.85 8.96
N ILE A 6 5.45 22.36 8.15
CA ILE A 6 4.48 21.33 8.51
C ILE A 6 5.14 19.96 8.78
N LEU A 7 6.22 19.60 8.07
CA LEU A 7 6.98 18.37 8.32
C LEU A 7 7.86 18.48 9.56
N LEU A 8 8.32 19.70 9.87
CA LEU A 8 9.10 19.93 11.09
C LEU A 8 8.25 19.68 12.34
N LYS A 9 7.00 20.15 12.36
CA LYS A 9 6.06 19.86 13.46
C LYS A 9 5.80 18.37 13.61
N GLN A 10 5.81 17.61 12.51
CA GLN A 10 5.73 16.15 12.54
C GLN A 10 7.00 15.48 13.09
N LEU A 11 8.03 16.17 13.57
CA LEU A 11 9.09 15.52 14.35
C LEU A 11 8.65 15.28 15.80
N TYR A 12 7.70 16.08 16.29
CA TYR A 12 7.06 15.87 17.58
C TYR A 12 6.04 14.73 17.53
N THR A 13 5.88 13.99 18.61
CA THR A 13 4.81 12.99 18.74
C THR A 13 3.70 13.60 19.59
N HIS A 14 2.58 13.96 18.97
CA HIS A 14 1.44 14.54 19.68
C HIS A 14 0.87 13.55 20.70
N GLY A 15 0.49 14.05 21.89
CA GLY A 15 0.12 13.25 23.05
C GLY A 15 1.30 12.62 23.79
N SER A 16 2.55 12.97 23.46
CA SER A 16 3.73 12.43 24.17
C SER A 16 4.17 13.29 25.34
N LEU A 17 3.58 14.48 25.53
CA LEU A 17 3.89 15.34 26.66
C LEU A 17 3.35 14.76 27.96
N THR A 18 4.24 14.20 28.77
CA THR A 18 3.88 13.53 30.03
C THR A 18 4.60 14.15 31.21
N LYS A 19 3.91 14.22 32.35
CA LYS A 19 4.51 14.59 33.63
C LYS A 19 5.46 13.49 34.12
N THR A 20 6.65 13.88 34.58
CA THR A 20 7.61 12.99 35.24
C THR A 20 7.79 13.42 36.70
N GLU A 21 8.45 12.60 37.52
CA GLU A 21 8.75 12.96 38.91
C GLU A 21 9.55 14.26 39.05
N LYS A 22 10.34 14.62 38.03
CA LYS A 22 11.26 15.77 38.05
C LYS A 22 10.89 16.88 37.06
N GLY A 23 9.75 16.79 36.38
CA GLY A 23 9.33 17.78 35.38
C GLY A 23 8.42 17.19 34.29
N ILE A 24 8.83 17.27 33.03
CA ILE A 24 8.10 16.74 31.87
C ILE A 24 8.99 15.88 30.99
N SER A 25 8.38 15.03 30.16
CA SER A 25 9.05 14.37 29.05
C SER A 25 8.17 14.40 27.80
N PHE A 26 8.80 14.34 26.62
CA PHE A 26 8.10 14.19 25.34
C PHE A 26 8.96 13.46 24.32
N ALA A 27 8.36 13.00 23.23
CA ALA A 27 9.02 12.18 22.23
C ALA A 27 9.22 12.91 20.89
N LEU A 28 10.46 12.93 20.43
CA LEU A 28 10.84 13.32 19.08
C LEU A 28 11.06 12.08 18.23
N LYS A 29 10.28 11.91 17.16
CA LYS A 29 10.42 10.80 16.22
C LYS A 29 10.89 11.32 14.88
N ASN A 30 11.99 10.77 14.36
CA ASN A 30 12.45 11.15 13.03
C ASN A 30 11.51 10.57 11.97
N ARG A 31 10.76 11.45 11.29
CA ARG A 31 9.85 11.12 10.20
C ARG A 31 10.37 11.56 8.82
N LEU A 32 11.60 12.08 8.75
CA LEU A 32 12.18 12.65 7.54
C LEU A 32 13.04 11.61 6.79
N LYS A 33 14.30 11.46 7.18
CA LYS A 33 15.32 10.59 6.57
C LYS A 33 16.38 10.27 7.63
N ASP A 34 17.14 9.19 7.44
CA ASP A 34 18.29 8.88 8.30
C ASP A 34 19.17 10.11 8.52
N ALA A 35 19.41 10.39 9.80
CA ALA A 35 20.08 11.58 10.24
C ALA A 35 20.93 11.34 11.48
N THR A 36 21.77 12.32 11.77
CA THR A 36 22.50 12.43 13.03
C THR A 36 22.07 13.72 13.70
N LEU A 37 21.52 13.64 14.92
CA LEU A 37 21.27 14.80 15.75
C LEU A 37 22.62 15.35 16.20
N LYS A 38 23.00 16.53 15.74
CA LYS A 38 24.32 17.13 15.98
C LYS A 38 24.35 17.99 17.23
N GLU A 39 23.32 18.79 17.43
CA GLU A 39 23.28 19.79 18.50
C GLU A 39 21.84 20.07 18.89
N LEU A 40 21.49 19.96 20.17
CA LEU A 40 20.29 20.59 20.69
C LEU A 40 20.61 22.05 21.05
N LYS A 41 19.97 23.02 20.38
CA LYS A 41 20.25 24.46 20.59
C LYS A 41 19.44 25.03 21.73
N TRP A 42 18.14 24.77 21.75
CA TRP A 42 17.25 25.16 22.83
C TRP A 42 15.94 24.39 22.77
N ILE A 43 15.30 24.28 23.94
CA ILE A 43 13.90 23.91 24.12
C ILE A 43 13.25 25.06 24.88
N SER A 44 12.02 25.41 24.52
CA SER A 44 11.22 26.37 25.25
C SER A 44 9.87 25.80 25.64
N LEU A 45 9.37 26.20 26.81
CA LEU A 45 8.02 25.93 27.29
C LEU A 45 7.33 27.28 27.48
N ASP A 46 6.22 27.51 26.78
CA ASP A 46 5.44 28.76 26.74
C ASP A 46 6.26 30.01 26.42
N GLY A 47 7.25 29.83 25.55
CA GLY A 47 8.16 30.90 25.12
C GLY A 47 9.40 31.08 26.00
N GLU A 48 9.45 30.46 27.19
CA GLU A 48 10.62 30.52 28.06
C GLU A 48 11.62 29.41 27.74
N LYS A 49 12.89 29.76 27.54
CA LYS A 49 13.93 28.78 27.25
C LYS A 49 14.35 28.01 28.49
N VAL A 50 14.37 26.69 28.37
CA VAL A 50 14.85 25.77 29.39
C VAL A 50 16.38 25.75 29.40
N ALA A 51 16.99 25.81 30.59
CA ALA A 51 18.43 25.71 30.75
C ALA A 51 18.94 24.33 30.29
N THR A 52 20.05 24.29 29.55
CA THR A 52 20.57 23.07 28.90
C THR A 52 20.88 21.93 29.87
N HIS A 53 21.35 22.25 31.09
CA HIS A 53 21.64 21.25 32.14
C HIS A 53 20.37 20.56 32.69
N LYS A 54 19.18 21.10 32.42
CA LYS A 54 17.90 20.50 32.80
C LYS A 54 17.34 19.56 31.73
N ILE A 55 18.03 19.41 30.60
CA ILE A 55 17.57 18.62 29.46
C ILE A 55 18.43 17.37 29.32
N THR A 56 17.79 16.21 29.24
CA THR A 56 18.45 14.94 28.90
C THR A 56 17.73 14.23 27.78
N LEU A 57 18.50 13.52 26.96
CA LEU A 57 18.01 12.74 25.83
C LEU A 57 18.16 11.27 26.12
N GLN A 58 17.12 10.49 25.82
CA GLN A 58 17.11 9.05 26.02
C GLN A 58 16.82 8.34 24.71
N THR A 59 17.67 7.36 24.38
CA THR A 59 17.52 6.52 23.19
C THR A 59 17.40 5.04 23.47
N SER A 60 17.74 4.58 24.68
CA SER A 60 17.46 3.23 25.15
C SER A 60 17.13 3.23 26.65
N LYS A 61 16.65 2.12 27.21
CA LYS A 61 16.27 2.02 28.63
C LYS A 61 17.40 2.43 29.58
N ASP A 62 18.65 2.19 29.18
CA ASP A 62 19.83 2.44 30.01
C ASP A 62 20.74 3.58 29.50
N SER A 63 20.37 4.27 28.41
CA SER A 63 21.18 5.38 27.87
C SER A 63 20.49 6.73 28.01
N HIS A 64 20.97 7.51 28.98
CA HIS A 64 20.70 8.94 29.07
C HIS A 64 21.94 9.71 28.66
N ILE A 65 21.77 10.70 27.79
CA ILE A 65 22.84 11.57 27.30
C ILE A 65 22.45 13.00 27.63
N SER A 66 23.32 13.72 28.32
CA SER A 66 23.15 15.16 28.57
C SER A 66 23.36 15.97 27.28
N VAL A 67 22.82 17.20 27.23
CA VAL A 67 23.07 18.09 26.08
C VAL A 67 24.56 18.38 25.89
N GLU A 68 25.32 18.48 26.97
CA GLU A 68 26.77 18.67 26.92
C GLU A 68 27.51 17.47 26.31
N GLU A 69 27.14 16.25 26.69
CA GLU A 69 27.70 15.03 26.11
C GLU A 69 27.32 14.86 24.64
N LEU A 70 26.09 15.21 24.26
CA LEU A 70 25.68 15.23 22.85
C LEU A 70 26.61 16.13 22.02
N HIS A 71 26.90 17.33 22.52
CA HIS A 71 27.78 18.28 21.84
C HIS A 71 29.24 17.78 21.81
N LYS A 72 29.73 17.15 22.89
CA LYS A 72 31.08 16.55 22.95
C LYS A 72 31.25 15.36 22.00
N ASN A 73 30.23 14.51 21.86
CA ASN A 73 30.26 13.29 21.05
C ASN A 73 30.03 13.52 19.54
N LYS A 74 30.01 14.79 19.08
CA LYS A 74 29.72 15.17 17.68
C LYS A 74 28.35 14.64 17.18
N GLY A 75 27.40 14.53 18.10
CA GLY A 75 26.03 14.12 17.86
C GLY A 75 25.73 12.66 18.18
N MET A 76 24.49 12.27 17.91
CA MET A 76 23.99 10.91 18.12
C MET A 76 23.12 10.46 16.94
N PRO A 77 22.96 9.14 16.70
CA PRO A 77 22.03 8.64 15.70
C PRO A 77 20.62 9.15 15.94
N PHE A 78 20.01 9.65 14.88
CA PHE A 78 18.59 9.96 14.81
C PHE A 78 18.10 9.39 13.49
N SER A 79 18.16 8.08 13.35
CA SER A 79 17.81 7.35 12.12
C SER A 79 16.31 7.45 11.81
N LEU A 80 15.92 7.17 10.59
CA LEU A 80 14.52 7.20 10.17
C LEU A 80 13.68 6.28 11.08
N ARG A 81 12.55 6.79 11.59
CA ARG A 81 11.64 6.16 12.57
C ARG A 81 12.19 6.03 13.99
N GLN A 82 13.44 6.38 14.27
CA GLN A 82 13.98 6.40 15.63
C GLN A 82 13.25 7.45 16.47
N THR A 83 12.96 7.09 17.71
CA THR A 83 12.39 8.00 18.72
C THR A 83 13.47 8.37 19.74
N ILE A 84 13.54 9.64 20.08
CA ILE A 84 14.32 10.18 21.19
C ILE A 84 13.31 10.71 22.21
N THR A 85 13.38 10.20 23.43
CA THR A 85 12.62 10.77 24.55
C THR A 85 13.45 11.89 25.16
N VAL A 86 12.87 13.08 25.21
CA VAL A 86 13.46 14.27 25.81
C VAL A 86 12.86 14.44 27.19
N HIS A 87 13.72 14.50 28.20
CA HIS A 87 13.33 14.81 29.57
C HIS A 87 13.75 16.24 29.91
N VAL A 88 12.84 16.98 30.52
CA VAL A 88 13.06 18.36 30.95
C VAL A 88 12.73 18.46 32.44
N ALA A 89 13.76 18.75 33.24
CA ALA A 89 13.58 19.03 34.64
C ALA A 89 12.98 20.44 34.84
N LEU A 90 11.96 20.55 35.69
CA LEU A 90 11.28 21.81 36.00
C LEU A 90 11.26 22.03 37.52
N ASP A 91 11.45 23.28 37.94
CA ASP A 91 11.52 23.61 39.37
C ASP A 91 10.13 23.72 40.02
N GLN A 92 9.07 23.80 39.20
CA GLN A 92 7.69 23.94 39.64
C GLN A 92 6.85 22.74 39.19
N ALA A 93 5.85 22.41 40.01
CA ALA A 93 4.87 21.39 39.68
C ALA A 93 4.10 21.79 38.41
N VAL A 94 3.98 20.84 37.48
CA VAL A 94 3.34 21.07 36.19
C VAL A 94 1.86 20.69 36.28
N SER A 95 0.97 21.62 35.91
CA SER A 95 -0.47 21.38 35.80
C SER A 95 -0.82 20.67 34.48
N PRO A 96 -1.86 19.82 34.46
CA PRO A 96 -2.34 19.16 33.24
C PRO A 96 -3.13 20.16 32.38
N GLU A 97 -2.40 21.02 31.68
CA GLU A 97 -2.94 22.03 30.76
C GLU A 97 -2.23 21.94 29.40
N GLU A 98 -2.82 22.56 28.38
CA GLU A 98 -2.19 22.75 27.07
C GLU A 98 -1.00 23.70 27.22
N ARG A 99 0.16 23.29 26.68
CA ARG A 99 1.38 24.09 26.73
C ARG A 99 2.02 24.19 25.36
N LYS A 100 2.73 25.29 25.15
CA LYS A 100 3.41 25.54 23.89
C LYS A 100 4.87 25.15 23.98
N LEU A 101 5.28 24.13 23.23
CA LEU A 101 6.66 23.66 23.14
C LEU A 101 7.34 24.21 21.91
N GLY A 102 8.47 24.88 22.11
CA GLY A 102 9.37 25.28 21.03
C GLY A 102 10.65 24.44 21.06
N ILE A 103 11.10 23.99 19.90
CA ILE A 103 12.26 23.10 19.78
C ILE A 103 13.18 23.59 18.67
N CYS A 104 14.48 23.68 18.97
CA CYS A 104 15.49 23.98 17.97
C CYS A 104 16.71 23.09 18.14
N PHE A 105 17.08 22.40 17.07
CA PHE A 105 18.27 21.56 17.01
C PHE A 105 18.91 21.61 15.62
N SER A 106 20.11 21.05 15.50
CA SER A 106 20.73 20.78 14.21
C SER A 106 20.86 19.28 14.00
N ALA A 107 20.53 18.83 12.79
CA ALA A 107 20.68 17.44 12.39
C ALA A 107 21.23 17.36 10.96
N SER A 108 22.18 16.46 10.72
CA SER A 108 22.71 16.23 9.36
C SER A 108 21.87 15.15 8.68
N PRO A 109 21.43 15.33 7.42
CA PRO A 109 21.81 16.38 6.46
C PRO A 109 20.92 17.64 6.45
N PHE A 110 19.98 17.77 7.38
CA PHE A 110 18.94 18.82 7.34
C PHE A 110 19.42 20.23 7.72
N GLY A 111 20.52 20.35 8.46
CA GLY A 111 20.97 21.62 9.03
C GLY A 111 20.17 21.99 10.27
N LYS A 112 19.84 23.28 10.44
CA LYS A 112 19.10 23.80 11.60
C LYS A 112 17.60 23.60 11.41
N LEU A 113 16.96 22.97 12.39
CA LEU A 113 15.52 22.72 12.43
C LEU A 113 14.92 23.45 13.63
N LYS A 114 13.83 24.19 13.39
CA LYS A 114 13.08 24.94 14.42
C LYS A 114 11.59 24.78 14.16
N PHE A 115 10.82 24.46 15.19
CA PHE A 115 9.37 24.42 15.13
C PHE A 115 8.74 24.62 16.52
N GLU A 116 7.44 24.89 16.53
CA GLU A 116 6.61 25.04 17.73
C GLU A 116 5.36 24.16 17.60
N VAL A 117 4.94 23.54 18.70
CA VAL A 117 3.77 22.66 18.83
C VAL A 117 3.02 22.97 20.13
N GLU A 118 1.74 22.64 20.16
CA GLU A 118 0.88 22.69 21.35
C GLU A 118 0.48 21.26 21.72
N ASP A 119 0.58 20.90 23.01
CA ASP A 119 0.19 19.60 23.53
C ASP A 119 -0.22 19.70 25.01
N ASN A 120 -1.03 18.75 25.48
CA ASN A 120 -1.49 18.71 26.87
C ASN A 120 -0.53 17.91 27.74
N ILE A 121 -0.15 18.43 28.93
CA ILE A 121 0.53 17.59 29.92
C ILE A 121 -0.46 16.53 30.42
N THR A 122 -0.12 15.27 30.16
CA THR A 122 -0.83 14.12 30.72
C THR A 122 -0.07 13.55 31.91
N GLU A 123 -0.79 12.98 32.89
CA GLU A 123 -0.12 12.23 33.96
C GLU A 123 0.53 10.96 33.40
N ALA A 124 1.68 10.58 33.97
CA ALA A 124 2.26 9.26 33.76
C ALA A 124 1.34 8.20 34.39
N THR A 125 0.26 7.86 33.70
CA THR A 125 -0.59 6.74 34.08
C THR A 125 0.29 5.49 34.07
N LYS A 126 0.35 4.77 35.21
CA LYS A 126 0.84 3.39 35.24
C LYS A 126 -0.03 2.62 34.25
N ARG A 127 0.50 2.37 33.05
CA ARG A 127 -0.17 1.74 31.91
C ARG A 127 -0.55 0.29 32.21
N GLY A 128 -1.51 0.06 33.10
CA GLY A 128 -2.18 -1.22 33.27
C GLY A 128 -3.16 -1.43 32.11
N GLY A 129 -3.10 -2.59 31.45
CA GLY A 129 -4.06 -2.99 30.42
C GLY A 129 -3.65 -2.75 28.96
N HIS A 130 -2.49 -2.16 28.69
CA HIS A 130 -1.99 -1.99 27.32
C HIS A 130 -1.33 -3.25 26.77
N ILE A 131 -1.40 -3.43 25.46
CA ILE A 131 -0.67 -4.47 24.73
C ILE A 131 0.84 -4.27 24.96
N PRO A 132 1.58 -5.31 25.40
CA PRO A 132 3.02 -5.22 25.60
C PRO A 132 3.78 -4.72 24.37
N ARG A 133 4.69 -3.76 24.59
CA ARG A 133 5.47 -3.10 23.54
C ARG A 133 6.85 -2.73 24.07
N ASP A 134 7.86 -2.84 23.22
CA ASP A 134 9.20 -2.32 23.46
C ASP A 134 9.62 -1.41 22.31
N ASP A 135 9.97 -0.16 22.58
CA ASP A 135 10.36 0.77 21.50
C ASP A 135 11.75 0.46 20.90
N LEU A 136 12.53 -0.45 21.51
CA LEU A 136 13.88 -0.82 21.09
C LEU A 136 13.92 -2.20 20.45
N ASP A 137 13.26 -3.18 21.07
CA ASP A 137 13.24 -4.57 20.61
C ASP A 137 11.82 -5.15 20.55
N ASP A 138 10.94 -4.46 19.81
CA ASP A 138 9.53 -4.86 19.74
C ASP A 138 9.32 -6.23 19.07
N TYR A 139 10.29 -6.72 18.31
CA TYR A 139 10.20 -7.99 17.57
C TYR A 139 11.07 -9.09 18.19
N GLY A 140 11.67 -8.83 19.35
CA GLY A 140 12.38 -9.83 20.13
C GLY A 140 11.44 -10.89 20.70
N SER A 141 11.96 -12.10 20.92
CA SER A 141 11.19 -13.25 21.41
C SER A 141 10.47 -12.96 22.72
N ALA A 142 11.13 -12.25 23.65
CA ALA A 142 10.54 -11.86 24.94
C ALA A 142 9.28 -11.00 24.77
N MET A 143 9.32 -10.01 23.86
CA MET A 143 8.19 -9.10 23.68
C MET A 143 7.04 -9.76 22.90
N ILE A 144 7.36 -10.66 21.96
CA ILE A 144 6.37 -11.49 21.27
C ILE A 144 5.66 -12.42 22.27
N GLN A 145 6.41 -13.11 23.13
CA GLN A 145 5.85 -13.98 24.17
C GLN A 145 5.00 -13.20 25.18
N ALA A 146 5.44 -12.00 25.57
CA ALA A 146 4.65 -11.13 26.44
C ALA A 146 3.29 -10.77 25.80
N ARG A 147 3.26 -10.45 24.49
CA ARG A 147 2.00 -10.18 23.77
C ARG A 147 1.14 -11.42 23.58
N GLN A 148 1.74 -12.57 23.30
CA GLN A 148 1.02 -13.85 23.22
C GLN A 148 0.35 -14.16 24.57
N ALA A 149 1.09 -14.09 25.67
CA ALA A 149 0.56 -14.29 27.02
C ALA A 149 -0.53 -13.27 27.36
N TYR A 150 -0.35 -12.00 26.99
CA TYR A 150 -1.38 -10.98 27.13
C TYR A 150 -2.67 -11.37 26.38
N PHE A 151 -2.55 -11.81 25.12
CA PHE A 151 -3.72 -12.19 24.31
C PHE A 151 -4.41 -13.46 24.85
N GLU A 152 -3.66 -14.46 25.27
CA GLU A 152 -4.21 -15.67 25.90
C GLU A 152 -4.93 -15.34 27.21
N ASN A 153 -4.34 -14.50 28.07
CA ASN A 153 -4.95 -14.08 29.34
C ASN A 153 -6.21 -13.25 29.12
N ALA A 154 -6.20 -12.36 28.13
CA ALA A 154 -7.35 -11.51 27.81
C ALA A 154 -8.54 -12.30 27.23
N THR A 155 -8.27 -13.40 26.53
CA THR A 155 -9.29 -14.20 25.84
C THR A 155 -9.65 -15.51 26.54
N GLY A 156 -8.84 -15.97 27.50
CA GLY A 156 -8.97 -17.28 28.14
C GLY A 156 -8.64 -18.47 27.22
N ASN A 157 -8.06 -18.23 26.03
CA ASN A 157 -7.81 -19.25 25.00
C ASN A 157 -6.33 -19.38 24.68
N LYS A 158 -5.93 -20.53 24.13
CA LYS A 158 -4.52 -20.85 23.79
C LYS A 158 -4.18 -20.65 22.31
N LEU A 159 -2.97 -20.16 22.04
CA LEU A 159 -2.46 -19.93 20.69
C LEU A 159 -1.74 -21.18 20.14
N ASN A 160 -2.50 -22.12 19.58
CA ASN A 160 -1.93 -23.40 19.10
C ASN A 160 -1.22 -23.33 17.74
N HIS A 161 -1.62 -22.41 16.86
CA HIS A 161 -1.12 -22.29 15.48
C HIS A 161 -0.57 -20.91 15.16
N VAL A 162 -1.22 -19.84 15.63
CA VAL A 162 -0.79 -18.46 15.39
C VAL A 162 0.67 -18.26 15.79
N ALA A 163 1.04 -18.72 16.98
CA ALA A 163 2.40 -18.60 17.52
C ALA A 163 3.45 -19.49 16.83
N LYS A 164 3.06 -20.33 15.87
CA LYS A 164 3.96 -21.25 15.14
C LYS A 164 4.20 -20.72 13.74
N TYR A 165 5.39 -20.19 13.52
CA TYR A 165 5.81 -19.59 12.25
C TYR A 165 7.30 -19.83 12.01
N SER A 166 7.71 -19.85 10.75
CA SER A 166 9.11 -20.03 10.31
C SER A 166 9.83 -18.72 9.98
N ILE A 167 9.09 -17.62 9.83
CA ILE A 167 9.62 -16.31 9.44
C ILE A 167 10.36 -15.67 10.62
N ASP A 168 11.51 -15.02 10.35
CA ASP A 168 12.19 -14.18 11.35
C ASP A 168 11.34 -12.94 11.66
N PRO A 169 10.88 -12.74 12.91
CA PRO A 169 10.08 -11.56 13.26
C PRO A 169 10.80 -10.23 12.99
N ASN A 170 12.13 -10.21 12.96
CA ASN A 170 12.87 -8.99 12.65
C ASN A 170 12.66 -8.50 11.20
N GLU A 171 12.35 -9.40 10.27
CA GLU A 171 12.05 -9.06 8.87
C GLU A 171 10.68 -8.38 8.72
N LEU A 172 9.81 -8.49 9.73
CA LEU A 172 8.46 -7.91 9.71
C LEU A 172 8.41 -6.45 10.16
N LYS A 173 9.57 -5.82 10.42
CA LYS A 173 9.70 -4.41 10.79
C LYS A 173 9.14 -3.50 9.71
N GLY A 174 7.99 -2.91 9.97
CA GLY A 174 7.27 -2.04 9.04
C GLY A 174 6.24 -2.75 8.16
N ASN A 175 5.99 -4.04 8.40
CA ASN A 175 4.91 -4.81 7.78
C ASN A 175 3.75 -5.05 8.76
N ILE A 176 4.03 -5.18 10.05
CA ILE A 176 3.02 -5.39 11.10
C ILE A 176 3.49 -4.87 12.45
N GLU A 177 2.59 -4.35 13.27
CA GLU A 177 2.83 -3.96 14.66
C GLU A 177 2.27 -5.01 15.64
N HIS A 178 2.77 -5.02 16.88
CA HIS A 178 2.29 -5.91 17.95
C HIS A 178 2.25 -7.39 17.55
N PHE A 179 3.29 -7.87 16.88
CA PHE A 179 3.37 -9.21 16.34
C PHE A 179 3.20 -10.29 17.43
N ILE A 180 2.28 -11.24 17.18
CA ILE A 180 2.04 -12.43 18.01
C ILE A 180 2.18 -13.74 17.23
N GLY A 181 2.36 -13.66 15.91
CA GLY A 181 2.34 -14.82 15.03
C GLY A 181 1.72 -14.56 13.66
N VAL A 182 1.35 -15.63 12.95
CA VAL A 182 0.91 -15.56 11.54
C VAL A 182 -0.43 -16.22 11.31
N ALA A 183 -1.16 -15.77 10.29
CA ALA A 183 -2.23 -16.53 9.68
C ALA A 183 -1.65 -17.48 8.63
N GLN A 184 -2.04 -18.76 8.66
CA GLN A 184 -1.58 -19.78 7.72
C GLN A 184 -2.66 -20.01 6.66
N VAL A 185 -2.41 -19.58 5.43
CA VAL A 185 -3.32 -19.77 4.29
C VAL A 185 -2.76 -20.88 3.40
N PRO A 186 -3.53 -21.93 3.05
CA PRO A 186 -3.06 -22.99 2.16
C PRO A 186 -2.63 -22.43 0.81
N ILE A 187 -1.53 -22.95 0.26
CA ILE A 187 -1.03 -22.59 -1.07
C ILE A 187 -1.07 -23.83 -1.97
N GLY A 188 -1.80 -23.72 -3.08
CA GLY A 188 -1.78 -24.69 -4.18
C GLY A 188 -1.03 -24.15 -5.39
N ILE A 189 -0.86 -25.00 -6.41
CA ILE A 189 -0.29 -24.61 -7.71
C ILE A 189 -1.30 -24.88 -8.83
N ALA A 190 -1.31 -24.00 -9.83
CA ALA A 190 -2.04 -24.21 -11.08
C ALA A 190 -1.09 -23.98 -12.27
N GLY A 191 -1.17 -24.83 -13.29
CA GLY A 191 -0.40 -24.67 -14.52
C GLY A 191 0.12 -25.99 -15.12
N PRO A 192 1.05 -25.89 -16.09
CA PRO A 192 1.64 -24.65 -16.60
C PRO A 192 0.61 -23.79 -17.34
N LEU A 193 0.86 -22.47 -17.42
CA LEU A 193 0.18 -21.54 -18.32
C LEU A 193 1.22 -20.95 -19.27
N THR A 194 1.02 -21.17 -20.57
CA THR A 194 1.87 -20.62 -21.63
C THR A 194 1.45 -19.18 -21.92
N ILE A 195 2.39 -18.24 -21.74
CA ILE A 195 2.16 -16.80 -21.96
C ILE A 195 3.13 -16.28 -23.03
N HIS A 196 2.59 -15.55 -23.98
CA HIS A 196 3.27 -14.82 -25.05
C HIS A 196 3.12 -13.31 -24.81
N GLY A 197 3.59 -12.85 -23.65
CA GLY A 197 3.56 -11.45 -23.27
C GLY A 197 4.76 -10.65 -23.76
N GLU A 198 4.77 -9.34 -23.54
CA GLU A 198 5.93 -8.52 -23.81
C GLU A 198 7.04 -8.80 -22.78
N HIS A 199 6.65 -9.11 -21.54
CA HIS A 199 7.53 -9.33 -20.39
C HIS A 199 7.50 -10.76 -19.84
N ALA A 200 6.36 -11.45 -19.90
CA ALA A 200 6.15 -12.84 -19.51
C ALA A 200 6.13 -13.73 -20.75
N LYS A 201 7.25 -14.41 -21.03
CA LYS A 201 7.39 -15.33 -22.17
C LYS A 201 7.76 -16.73 -21.70
N GLY A 202 6.88 -17.69 -21.95
CA GLY A 202 7.08 -19.10 -21.62
C GLY A 202 6.00 -19.69 -20.72
N ASP A 203 6.32 -20.80 -20.07
CA ASP A 203 5.41 -21.55 -19.23
C ASP A 203 5.57 -21.20 -17.76
N PHE A 204 4.45 -20.91 -17.10
CA PHE A 204 4.42 -20.51 -15.69
C PHE A 204 3.57 -21.47 -14.85
N VAL A 205 4.12 -21.96 -13.73
CA VAL A 205 3.38 -22.68 -12.69
C VAL A 205 3.09 -21.70 -11.57
N VAL A 206 1.82 -21.40 -11.34
CA VAL A 206 1.40 -20.23 -10.55
C VAL A 206 0.95 -20.65 -9.14
N PRO A 207 1.53 -20.06 -8.08
CA PRO A 207 1.08 -20.29 -6.71
C PRO A 207 -0.22 -19.52 -6.43
N LEU A 208 -1.18 -20.18 -5.79
CA LEU A 208 -2.48 -19.64 -5.42
C LEU A 208 -2.77 -19.93 -3.95
N ALA A 209 -2.79 -18.88 -3.12
CA ALA A 209 -3.09 -18.99 -1.70
C ALA A 209 -4.58 -18.80 -1.43
N THR A 210 -5.29 -19.85 -1.01
CA THR A 210 -6.75 -19.77 -0.82
C THR A 210 -7.26 -20.82 0.17
N THR A 211 -8.41 -20.53 0.77
CA THR A 211 -9.24 -21.50 1.51
C THR A 211 -10.51 -21.88 0.77
N GLU A 212 -10.76 -21.32 -0.41
CA GLU A 212 -11.91 -21.63 -1.26
C GLU A 212 -11.67 -22.94 -2.01
N GLY A 213 -12.50 -23.95 -1.72
CA GLY A 213 -12.47 -25.22 -2.44
C GLY A 213 -12.71 -25.03 -3.94
N THR A 214 -12.14 -25.89 -4.78
CA THR A 214 -12.21 -25.86 -6.26
C THR A 214 -11.53 -24.70 -6.96
N LEU A 215 -11.13 -23.61 -6.30
CA LEU A 215 -10.49 -22.46 -6.95
C LEU A 215 -9.26 -22.91 -7.75
N VAL A 216 -8.26 -23.51 -7.08
CA VAL A 216 -7.01 -23.93 -7.75
C VAL A 216 -7.29 -24.90 -8.91
N ALA A 217 -8.20 -25.85 -8.73
CA ALA A 217 -8.58 -26.81 -9.76
C ALA A 217 -9.25 -26.15 -10.98
N SER A 218 -10.12 -25.15 -10.75
CA SER A 218 -10.79 -24.40 -11.80
C SER A 218 -9.80 -23.58 -12.63
N TYR A 219 -8.90 -22.84 -11.96
CA TYR A 219 -7.84 -22.09 -12.63
C TYR A 219 -6.93 -23.02 -13.43
N ASN A 220 -6.52 -24.16 -12.85
CA ASN A 220 -5.72 -25.18 -13.56
C ASN A 220 -6.43 -25.74 -14.81
N ARG A 221 -7.74 -25.98 -14.74
CA ARG A 221 -8.54 -26.43 -15.89
C ARG A 221 -8.60 -25.36 -16.99
N GLY A 222 -8.74 -24.09 -16.61
CA GLY A 222 -8.69 -22.96 -17.54
C GLY A 222 -7.33 -22.83 -18.23
N MET A 223 -6.23 -22.96 -17.48
CA MET A 223 -4.87 -22.91 -18.02
C MET A 223 -4.63 -24.03 -19.05
N LYS A 224 -5.08 -25.25 -18.73
CA LYS A 224 -5.03 -26.38 -19.68
C LYS A 224 -5.76 -26.06 -20.99
N LEU A 225 -6.97 -25.51 -20.93
CA LEU A 225 -7.75 -25.14 -22.11
C LEU A 225 -7.04 -24.09 -22.98
N LEU A 226 -6.49 -23.06 -22.34
CA LEU A 226 -5.76 -22.00 -23.03
C LEU A 226 -4.50 -22.53 -23.71
N ASN A 227 -3.71 -23.36 -23.03
CA ASN A 227 -2.51 -23.96 -23.62
C ASN A 227 -2.83 -24.86 -24.81
N MET A 228 -3.91 -25.65 -24.74
CA MET A 228 -4.36 -26.46 -25.89
C MET A 228 -4.66 -25.57 -27.10
N SER A 229 -5.04 -24.31 -26.89
CA SER A 229 -5.33 -23.34 -27.95
C SER A 229 -4.18 -22.36 -28.23
N GLY A 230 -2.94 -22.71 -27.84
CA GLY A 230 -1.74 -21.94 -28.18
C GLY A 230 -1.25 -20.98 -27.09
N GLY A 231 -1.92 -20.90 -25.94
CA GLY A 231 -1.54 -20.04 -24.82
C GLY A 231 -2.24 -18.67 -24.84
N VAL A 232 -1.71 -17.73 -24.07
CA VAL A 232 -2.30 -16.40 -23.85
C VAL A 232 -1.35 -15.32 -24.34
N THR A 233 -1.86 -14.34 -25.10
CA THR A 233 -1.15 -13.10 -25.40
C THR A 233 -1.46 -12.08 -24.30
N ALA A 234 -0.45 -11.38 -23.79
CA ALA A 234 -0.64 -10.39 -22.73
C ALA A 234 0.14 -9.10 -23.01
N THR A 235 -0.41 -7.96 -22.60
CA THR A 235 0.17 -6.64 -22.89
C THR A 235 -0.13 -5.67 -21.77
N VAL A 236 0.90 -4.96 -21.28
CA VAL A 236 0.73 -3.86 -20.33
C VAL A 236 0.48 -2.58 -21.11
N VAL A 237 -0.75 -2.08 -21.06
CA VAL A 237 -1.22 -0.91 -21.82
C VAL A 237 -0.78 0.40 -21.14
N ASP A 238 -0.80 0.45 -19.81
CA ASP A 238 -0.46 1.66 -19.06
C ASP A 238 0.01 1.32 -17.64
N ASP A 239 0.71 2.27 -17.02
CA ASP A 239 1.25 2.15 -15.67
C ASP A 239 1.27 3.53 -14.99
N ALA A 240 0.47 3.72 -13.94
CA ALA A 240 0.46 4.97 -13.19
C ALA A 240 -0.04 4.72 -11.78
N MET A 241 0.71 5.17 -10.77
CA MET A 241 0.27 5.21 -9.38
C MET A 241 -0.01 6.65 -8.97
N GLN A 242 -1.08 6.88 -8.20
CA GLN A 242 -1.59 8.21 -7.92
C GLN A 242 -1.65 8.58 -6.44
N ARG A 243 -1.54 9.88 -6.21
CA ARG A 243 -2.08 10.57 -5.03
C ARG A 243 -2.91 11.75 -5.50
N ALA A 244 -4.03 12.02 -4.85
CA ALA A 244 -4.91 13.11 -5.26
C ALA A 244 -5.23 14.07 -4.11
N PRO A 245 -4.46 15.16 -3.97
CA PRO A 245 -4.84 16.26 -3.11
C PRO A 245 -6.08 17.01 -3.60
N VAL A 246 -6.70 17.72 -2.66
CA VAL A 246 -7.73 18.74 -2.94
C VAL A 246 -7.33 20.07 -2.32
N PHE A 247 -7.51 21.13 -3.09
CA PHE A 247 -7.30 22.52 -2.69
C PHE A 247 -8.64 23.26 -2.67
N ILE A 248 -8.88 24.03 -1.60
CA ILE A 248 -10.16 24.69 -1.34
C ILE A 248 -9.98 26.20 -1.42
N PHE A 249 -10.90 26.88 -2.12
CA PHE A 249 -10.83 28.31 -2.42
C PHE A 249 -12.05 29.07 -1.89
N GLU A 250 -12.03 30.39 -1.97
CA GLU A 250 -13.16 31.21 -1.57
C GLU A 250 -14.38 31.05 -2.49
N ASN A 251 -14.13 30.83 -3.78
CA ASN A 251 -15.15 30.65 -4.80
C ASN A 251 -14.62 29.81 -5.97
N ALA A 252 -15.52 29.40 -6.87
CA ALA A 252 -15.20 28.56 -8.01
C ALA A 252 -14.19 29.19 -9.00
N ARG A 253 -14.12 30.53 -9.08
CA ARG A 253 -13.12 31.22 -9.93
C ARG A 253 -11.71 31.01 -9.38
N GLY A 254 -11.54 31.09 -8.06
CA GLY A 254 -10.25 30.80 -7.41
C GLY A 254 -9.74 29.40 -7.74
N ALA A 255 -10.61 28.38 -7.71
CA ALA A 255 -10.24 27.01 -8.06
C ALA A 255 -9.86 26.86 -9.55
N ARG A 256 -10.59 27.51 -10.45
CA ARG A 256 -10.29 27.53 -11.89
C ARG A 256 -8.95 28.23 -12.18
N ASP A 257 -8.73 29.40 -11.60
CA ASP A 257 -7.52 30.20 -11.84
C ASP A 257 -6.29 29.49 -11.27
N PHE A 258 -6.44 28.81 -10.13
CA PHE A 258 -5.42 27.92 -9.58
C PHE A 258 -5.02 26.80 -10.54
N VAL A 259 -5.98 26.12 -11.18
CA VAL A 259 -5.66 25.09 -12.18
C VAL A 259 -4.89 25.65 -13.37
N ALA A 260 -5.23 26.86 -13.83
CA ALA A 260 -4.48 27.52 -14.90
C ALA A 260 -3.02 27.79 -14.47
N TRP A 261 -2.83 28.26 -13.24
CA TRP A 261 -1.51 28.46 -12.65
C TRP A 261 -0.72 27.14 -12.50
N VAL A 262 -1.35 26.06 -12.05
CA VAL A 262 -0.72 24.72 -11.94
C VAL A 262 -0.20 24.26 -13.30
N LYS A 263 -0.97 24.44 -14.38
CA LYS A 263 -0.54 24.09 -15.74
C LYS A 263 0.67 24.90 -16.19
N GLN A 264 0.72 26.19 -15.87
CA GLN A 264 1.85 27.06 -16.20
C GLN A 264 3.13 26.72 -15.42
N ASN A 265 2.99 26.15 -14.22
CA ASN A 265 4.09 25.83 -13.31
C ASN A 265 4.41 24.33 -13.24
N MET A 266 3.92 23.54 -14.18
CA MET A 266 3.99 22.08 -14.13
C MET A 266 5.45 21.57 -14.08
N ASP A 267 6.39 22.22 -14.75
CA ASP A 267 7.80 21.80 -14.71
C ASP A 267 8.41 21.97 -13.32
N LYS A 268 8.09 23.07 -12.62
CA LYS A 268 8.56 23.29 -11.25
C LYS A 268 7.88 22.32 -10.28
N ILE A 269 6.59 22.08 -10.44
CA ILE A 269 5.85 21.07 -9.64
C ILE A 269 6.48 19.68 -9.81
N ARG A 270 6.90 19.32 -11.04
CA ARG A 270 7.62 18.06 -11.32
C ARG A 270 8.95 17.99 -10.63
N GLU A 271 9.75 19.06 -10.69
CA GLU A 271 11.05 19.14 -10.01
C GLU A 271 10.91 18.84 -8.51
N GLU A 272 9.95 19.50 -7.84
CA GLU A 272 9.73 19.34 -6.40
C GLU A 272 9.20 17.96 -6.03
N ALA A 273 8.31 17.38 -6.87
CA ALA A 273 7.81 16.03 -6.65
C ALA A 273 8.94 14.99 -6.74
N GLU A 274 9.74 15.06 -7.80
CA GLU A 274 10.80 14.09 -8.10
C GLU A 274 12.03 14.24 -7.21
N ALA A 275 12.23 15.40 -6.56
CA ALA A 275 13.32 15.60 -5.58
C ALA A 275 13.27 14.62 -4.40
N THR A 276 12.10 14.03 -4.11
CA THR A 276 11.90 13.10 -2.97
C THR A 276 12.29 11.65 -3.25
N SER A 277 12.47 11.27 -4.52
CA SER A 277 12.70 9.88 -4.92
C SER A 277 13.38 9.79 -6.28
N SER A 278 14.45 9.00 -6.39
CA SER A 278 15.07 8.69 -7.68
C SER A 278 14.22 7.78 -8.57
N ILE A 279 13.16 7.16 -8.02
CA ILE A 279 12.32 6.17 -8.71
C ILE A 279 10.98 6.77 -9.16
N ALA A 280 10.36 7.63 -8.34
CA ALA A 280 9.06 8.22 -8.71
C ALA A 280 9.26 9.29 -9.78
N LYS A 281 8.58 9.11 -10.92
CA LYS A 281 8.60 10.06 -12.04
C LYS A 281 7.20 10.60 -12.30
N LEU A 282 7.01 11.91 -12.13
CA LEU A 282 5.71 12.56 -12.30
C LEU A 282 5.44 12.74 -13.79
N THR A 283 4.48 11.98 -14.30
CA THR A 283 4.11 12.00 -15.72
C THR A 283 3.26 13.22 -16.03
N TYR A 284 2.10 13.33 -15.38
CA TYR A 284 1.15 14.42 -15.54
C TYR A 284 0.27 14.57 -14.29
N VAL A 285 -0.42 15.71 -14.20
CA VAL A 285 -1.42 16.01 -13.16
C VAL A 285 -2.77 16.21 -13.84
N ASP A 286 -3.70 15.30 -13.59
CA ASP A 286 -5.10 15.52 -13.93
C ASP A 286 -5.72 16.52 -12.95
N HIS A 287 -6.75 17.24 -13.38
CA HIS A 287 -7.49 18.15 -12.52
C HIS A 287 -8.99 18.01 -12.73
N PHE A 288 -9.73 18.12 -11.63
CA PHE A 288 -11.19 18.11 -11.62
C PHE A 288 -11.65 19.25 -10.71
N LEU A 289 -12.58 20.05 -11.23
CA LEU A 289 -13.16 21.19 -10.51
C LEU A 289 -14.57 20.84 -10.08
N SER A 290 -14.91 21.14 -8.83
CA SER A 290 -16.28 21.05 -8.33
C SER A 290 -16.45 22.02 -7.17
N ASN A 291 -17.54 22.80 -7.17
CA ASN A 291 -17.76 23.85 -6.19
C ASN A 291 -16.57 24.82 -6.09
N ILE A 292 -16.02 24.99 -4.89
CA ILE A 292 -14.83 25.78 -4.58
C ILE A 292 -13.56 24.91 -4.48
N PHE A 293 -13.59 23.68 -5.01
CA PHE A 293 -12.53 22.68 -4.89
C PHE A 293 -11.81 22.46 -6.21
N ALA A 294 -10.49 22.33 -6.12
CA ALA A 294 -9.65 21.79 -7.18
C ALA A 294 -9.01 20.47 -6.71
N PHE A 295 -9.47 19.36 -7.28
CA PHE A 295 -8.86 18.06 -7.11
C PHE A 295 -7.74 17.93 -8.12
N LEU A 296 -6.52 17.65 -7.68
CA LEU A 296 -5.39 17.38 -8.55
C LEU A 296 -4.97 15.94 -8.37
N ARG A 297 -5.01 15.11 -9.42
CA ARG A 297 -4.59 13.71 -9.37
C ARG A 297 -3.22 13.60 -10.01
N PHE A 298 -2.19 13.46 -9.18
CA PHE A 298 -0.80 13.36 -9.60
C PHE A 298 -0.51 11.92 -10.02
N ASN A 299 -0.02 11.72 -11.25
CA ASN A 299 0.21 10.40 -11.84
C ASN A 299 1.72 10.10 -11.98
N TYR A 300 2.20 9.04 -11.35
CA TYR A 300 3.62 8.69 -11.32
C TYR A 300 3.91 7.31 -11.91
N LYS A 301 5.06 7.16 -12.55
CA LYS A 301 5.73 5.84 -12.68
C LYS A 301 6.50 5.56 -11.38
N THR A 302 6.49 4.32 -10.91
CA THR A 302 7.05 3.93 -9.59
C THR A 302 8.04 2.77 -9.63
N GLY A 303 8.53 2.42 -10.82
CA GLY A 303 9.36 1.23 -11.02
C GLY A 303 8.62 -0.03 -10.57
N ASP A 304 9.32 -0.90 -9.85
CA ASP A 304 8.82 -2.21 -9.42
C ASP A 304 8.04 -2.23 -8.09
N ALA A 305 7.93 -1.07 -7.43
CA ALA A 305 7.13 -0.93 -6.22
C ALA A 305 5.68 -0.58 -6.57
N ALA A 306 4.73 -1.03 -5.74
CA ALA A 306 3.33 -0.59 -5.83
C ALA A 306 3.23 0.94 -5.71
N GLY A 307 4.10 1.56 -4.90
CA GLY A 307 4.40 2.99 -5.00
C GLY A 307 3.52 3.92 -4.17
N GLN A 308 2.47 3.45 -3.49
CA GLN A 308 1.53 4.29 -2.71
C GLN A 308 2.22 5.25 -1.73
N ASN A 309 3.20 4.75 -0.95
CA ASN A 309 3.97 5.57 -0.01
C ASN A 309 4.93 6.54 -0.71
N MET A 310 5.48 6.12 -1.84
CA MET A 310 6.44 6.92 -2.62
C MET A 310 5.73 8.12 -3.25
N VAL A 311 4.59 7.89 -3.93
CA VAL A 311 3.82 8.95 -4.56
C VAL A 311 3.17 9.89 -3.54
N GLY A 312 2.83 9.38 -2.34
CA GLY A 312 2.36 10.20 -1.24
C GLY A 312 3.40 11.24 -0.80
N ARG A 313 4.65 10.82 -0.61
CA ARG A 313 5.75 11.74 -0.27
C ARG A 313 6.08 12.72 -1.39
N ALA A 314 6.15 12.24 -2.63
CA ALA A 314 6.42 13.09 -3.80
C ALA A 314 5.35 14.18 -3.96
N THR A 315 4.07 13.78 -3.89
CA THR A 315 2.95 14.73 -3.99
C THR A 315 2.94 15.69 -2.83
N PHE A 316 3.29 15.24 -1.62
CA PHE A 316 3.37 16.12 -0.46
C PHE A 316 4.44 17.21 -0.63
N ALA A 317 5.62 16.88 -1.16
CA ALA A 317 6.65 17.87 -1.45
C ALA A 317 6.20 18.88 -2.51
N ALA A 318 5.62 18.40 -3.62
CA ALA A 318 5.06 19.25 -4.66
C ALA A 318 3.97 20.19 -4.13
N CYS A 319 3.05 19.67 -3.32
CA CYS A 319 2.01 20.47 -2.68
C CYS A 319 2.58 21.49 -1.68
N GLY A 320 3.66 21.16 -0.97
CA GLY A 320 4.37 22.12 -0.12
C GLY A 320 4.83 23.33 -0.92
N TRP A 321 5.47 23.10 -2.07
CA TRP A 321 5.88 24.19 -2.97
C TRP A 321 4.68 24.98 -3.51
N ILE A 322 3.59 24.30 -3.90
CA ILE A 322 2.36 24.97 -4.37
C ILE A 322 1.81 25.91 -3.29
N LEU A 323 1.73 25.44 -2.04
CA LEU A 323 1.21 26.23 -0.91
C LEU A 323 2.08 27.46 -0.61
N ASP A 324 3.40 27.36 -0.84
CA ASP A 324 4.35 28.45 -0.64
C ASP A 324 4.34 29.48 -1.80
N ASN A 325 3.83 29.12 -2.98
CA ASN A 325 3.96 29.93 -4.21
C ASN A 325 2.63 30.35 -4.85
N TYR A 326 1.49 29.93 -4.31
CA TYR A 326 0.17 30.35 -4.79
C TYR A 326 -0.68 30.93 -3.66
N GLU A 327 -1.07 32.19 -3.80
CA GLU A 327 -1.97 32.86 -2.86
C GLU A 327 -3.45 32.54 -3.13
N GLY A 328 -4.26 32.44 -2.08
CA GLY A 328 -5.72 32.28 -2.18
C GLY A 328 -6.26 30.87 -1.87
N ILE A 329 -5.40 29.90 -1.59
CA ILE A 329 -5.80 28.60 -1.03
C ILE A 329 -6.27 28.81 0.41
N LYS A 330 -7.51 28.43 0.71
CA LYS A 330 -8.11 28.52 2.05
C LYS A 330 -7.84 27.27 2.88
N ASN A 331 -7.78 26.10 2.24
CA ASN A 331 -7.52 24.83 2.91
C ASN A 331 -6.99 23.77 1.91
N PHE A 332 -6.35 22.72 2.42
CA PHE A 332 -5.71 21.67 1.64
C PHE A 332 -5.78 20.31 2.37
N TYR A 333 -6.03 19.25 1.61
CA TYR A 333 -5.85 17.87 2.06
C TYR A 333 -5.04 17.08 1.03
N LEU A 334 -4.11 16.25 1.49
CA LEU A 334 -3.23 15.45 0.62
C LEU A 334 -3.98 14.31 -0.11
N GLU A 335 -5.05 13.81 0.50
CA GLU A 335 -5.90 12.77 -0.07
C GLU A 335 -7.36 13.20 -0.01
N SER A 336 -8.07 12.99 -1.11
CA SER A 336 -9.43 13.49 -1.35
C SER A 336 -10.42 12.40 -1.76
N ASN A 337 -10.01 11.13 -1.60
CA ASN A 337 -10.63 9.94 -2.19
C ASN A 337 -10.56 9.86 -3.72
N PHE A 338 -9.85 10.78 -4.39
CA PHE A 338 -9.86 10.91 -5.85
C PHE A 338 -8.65 10.29 -6.57
N ALA A 339 -7.61 9.89 -5.82
CA ALA A 339 -6.66 8.89 -6.34
C ALA A 339 -7.40 7.57 -6.55
N THR A 340 -8.30 7.37 -5.60
CA THR A 340 -9.11 6.26 -5.14
C THR A 340 -8.28 5.02 -4.81
N ASP A 341 -7.72 5.03 -3.59
CA ASP A 341 -6.96 3.93 -3.00
C ASP A 341 -7.88 3.06 -2.12
N LYS A 342 -7.89 1.76 -2.36
CA LYS A 342 -8.63 0.72 -1.63
C LYS A 342 -10.16 0.84 -1.70
N LYS A 343 -10.68 1.32 -2.84
CA LYS A 343 -12.12 1.50 -3.13
C LYS A 343 -12.38 1.26 -4.62
N ALA A 344 -13.49 0.61 -4.96
CA ALA A 344 -13.96 0.56 -6.34
C ALA A 344 -14.25 1.98 -6.86
N SER A 345 -13.81 2.30 -8.07
CA SER A 345 -14.06 3.62 -8.65
C SER A 345 -14.08 3.63 -10.18
N GLN A 346 -14.97 4.46 -10.73
CA GLN A 346 -15.04 4.69 -12.18
C GLN A 346 -13.78 5.38 -12.71
N ILE A 347 -13.15 6.24 -11.90
CA ILE A 347 -11.94 6.93 -12.33
C ILE A 347 -10.78 5.95 -12.52
N ASN A 348 -10.63 4.91 -11.70
CA ASN A 348 -9.58 3.91 -11.90
C ASN A 348 -9.82 3.05 -13.14
N ILE A 349 -11.08 2.84 -13.53
CA ILE A 349 -11.44 2.18 -14.80
C ILE A 349 -11.01 3.07 -15.98
N MET A 350 -11.41 4.35 -15.96
CA MET A 350 -11.17 5.29 -17.06
C MET A 350 -9.72 5.79 -17.15
N ARG A 351 -9.06 5.93 -15.99
CA ARG A 351 -7.70 6.45 -15.81
C ARG A 351 -6.95 5.48 -14.91
N THR A 352 -6.15 4.62 -15.54
CA THR A 352 -5.34 3.55 -14.93
C THR A 352 -4.83 3.89 -13.53
N ARG A 353 -4.90 2.94 -12.60
CA ARG A 353 -4.23 3.00 -11.29
C ARG A 353 -3.47 1.71 -11.01
N GLY A 354 -2.16 1.78 -10.82
CA GLY A 354 -1.29 0.61 -10.93
C GLY A 354 -1.02 0.31 -12.40
N LYS A 355 -1.32 -0.89 -12.85
CA LYS A 355 -1.10 -1.38 -14.22
C LYS A 355 -2.44 -1.58 -14.91
N ARG A 356 -2.55 -1.13 -16.16
CA ARG A 356 -3.61 -1.56 -17.08
C ARG A 356 -3.03 -2.66 -17.92
N VAL A 357 -3.60 -3.86 -17.85
CA VAL A 357 -3.09 -5.04 -18.54
C VAL A 357 -4.23 -5.79 -19.20
N THR A 358 -4.00 -6.24 -20.43
CA THR A 358 -4.94 -7.05 -21.20
C THR A 358 -4.32 -8.42 -21.43
N ALA A 359 -5.10 -9.48 -21.23
CA ALA A 359 -4.77 -10.84 -21.61
C ALA A 359 -5.85 -11.38 -22.56
N GLU A 360 -5.45 -12.07 -23.62
CA GLU A 360 -6.35 -12.55 -24.66
C GLU A 360 -5.93 -13.89 -25.26
N ALA A 361 -6.91 -14.62 -25.79
CA ALA A 361 -6.70 -15.88 -26.49
C ALA A 361 -7.86 -16.17 -27.47
N THR A 362 -7.56 -16.95 -28.52
CA THR A 362 -8.59 -17.57 -29.36
C THR A 362 -8.65 -19.05 -29.05
N ILE A 363 -9.75 -19.49 -28.45
CA ILE A 363 -9.94 -20.85 -27.97
C ILE A 363 -10.64 -21.68 -29.04
N LYS A 364 -10.01 -22.78 -29.45
CA LYS A 364 -10.59 -23.66 -30.46
C LYS A 364 -11.87 -24.32 -29.97
N ARG A 365 -12.89 -24.36 -30.83
CA ARG A 365 -14.19 -24.96 -30.52
C ARG A 365 -14.06 -26.39 -30.02
N GLU A 366 -13.22 -27.19 -30.67
CA GLU A 366 -12.99 -28.59 -30.29
C GLU A 366 -12.43 -28.74 -28.86
N HIS A 367 -11.57 -27.83 -28.42
CA HIS A 367 -11.00 -27.86 -27.07
C HIS A 367 -12.04 -27.50 -26.01
N LEU A 368 -12.92 -26.53 -26.29
CA LEU A 368 -14.04 -26.19 -25.40
C LEU A 368 -15.00 -27.38 -25.24
N LEU A 369 -15.36 -28.04 -26.35
CA LEU A 369 -16.22 -29.23 -26.30
C LEU A 369 -15.55 -30.39 -25.53
N GLN A 370 -14.25 -30.62 -25.75
CA GLN A 370 -13.53 -31.72 -25.15
C GLN A 370 -13.28 -31.52 -23.64
N VAL A 371 -12.80 -30.34 -23.25
CA VAL A 371 -12.34 -30.07 -21.87
C VAL A 371 -13.46 -29.53 -20.99
N MET A 372 -14.26 -28.63 -21.56
CA MET A 372 -15.26 -27.86 -20.83
C MET A 372 -16.70 -28.32 -21.09
N ARG A 373 -16.92 -29.16 -22.12
CA ARG A 373 -18.23 -29.70 -22.51
C ARG A 373 -19.26 -28.62 -22.80
N VAL A 374 -18.82 -27.54 -23.45
CA VAL A 374 -19.65 -26.38 -23.78
C VAL A 374 -19.36 -25.91 -25.20
N ASP A 375 -20.38 -25.45 -25.92
CA ASP A 375 -20.21 -24.84 -27.24
C ASP A 375 -19.83 -23.35 -27.09
N PRO A 376 -18.87 -22.82 -27.87
CA PRO A 376 -18.50 -21.40 -27.89
C PRO A 376 -19.69 -20.43 -27.91
N LYS A 377 -20.75 -20.76 -28.67
CA LYS A 377 -21.94 -19.92 -28.80
C LYS A 377 -22.67 -19.71 -27.48
N GLN A 378 -22.62 -20.71 -26.59
CA GLN A 378 -23.26 -20.61 -25.28
C GLN A 378 -22.51 -19.63 -24.38
N ILE A 379 -21.18 -19.64 -24.41
CA ILE A 379 -20.35 -18.70 -23.64
C ILE A 379 -20.55 -17.27 -24.14
N ASP A 380 -20.49 -17.04 -25.45
CA ASP A 380 -20.73 -15.71 -26.03
C ASP A 380 -22.13 -15.17 -25.69
N TYR A 381 -23.16 -16.01 -25.88
CA TYR A 381 -24.53 -15.63 -25.54
C TYR A 381 -24.68 -15.32 -24.05
N HIS A 382 -24.11 -16.15 -23.18
CA HIS A 382 -24.11 -15.91 -21.74
C HIS A 382 -23.38 -14.61 -21.40
N GLY A 383 -22.25 -14.30 -22.03
CA GLY A 383 -21.53 -13.04 -21.84
C GLY A 383 -22.39 -11.82 -22.15
N ARG A 384 -23.18 -11.85 -23.23
CA ARG A 384 -24.13 -10.77 -23.57
C ARG A 384 -25.25 -10.62 -22.55
N VAL A 385 -25.80 -11.74 -22.06
CA VAL A 385 -26.82 -11.73 -21.00
C VAL A 385 -26.23 -11.17 -19.69
N ALA A 386 -25.06 -11.66 -19.29
CA ALA A 386 -24.35 -11.20 -18.10
C ALA A 386 -24.00 -9.71 -18.21
N GLY A 387 -23.63 -9.20 -19.38
CA GLY A 387 -23.38 -7.78 -19.62
C GLY A 387 -24.57 -6.88 -19.29
N VAL A 388 -25.80 -7.29 -19.62
CA VAL A 388 -27.01 -6.59 -19.20
C VAL A 388 -27.17 -6.62 -17.68
N GLY A 389 -26.92 -7.78 -17.06
CA GLY A 389 -26.93 -7.93 -15.60
C GLY A 389 -25.89 -7.04 -14.90
N SER A 390 -24.67 -6.97 -15.43
CA SER A 390 -23.60 -6.12 -14.91
C SER A 390 -23.97 -4.64 -14.97
N PHE A 391 -24.56 -4.20 -16.09
CA PHE A 391 -25.05 -2.83 -16.21
C PHE A 391 -26.14 -2.49 -15.19
N LEU A 392 -27.14 -3.37 -15.05
CA LEU A 392 -28.26 -3.17 -14.11
C LEU A 392 -27.80 -3.15 -12.65
N SER A 393 -26.81 -3.97 -12.29
CA SER A 393 -26.28 -4.08 -10.94
C SER A 393 -25.24 -3.02 -10.58
N GLY A 394 -24.68 -2.31 -11.58
CA GLY A 394 -23.66 -1.29 -11.36
C GLY A 394 -22.31 -1.85 -10.90
N VAL A 395 -22.00 -3.10 -11.24
CA VAL A 395 -20.70 -3.70 -10.93
C VAL A 395 -19.57 -3.06 -11.74
N ASN A 396 -18.37 -3.04 -11.18
CA ASN A 396 -17.14 -2.56 -11.81
C ASN A 396 -16.42 -3.65 -12.63
N ASN A 397 -17.08 -4.78 -12.86
CA ASN A 397 -16.53 -5.97 -13.46
C ASN A 397 -17.57 -6.61 -14.41
N THR A 398 -17.21 -6.86 -15.68
CA THR A 398 -18.08 -7.57 -16.64
C THR A 398 -17.74 -9.06 -16.79
N GLY A 399 -16.67 -9.52 -16.16
CA GLY A 399 -16.38 -10.93 -15.92
C GLY A 399 -17.11 -11.47 -14.69
N LEU A 400 -16.66 -12.63 -14.21
CA LEU A 400 -17.38 -13.44 -13.23
C LEU A 400 -16.66 -13.48 -11.87
N HIS A 401 -15.32 -13.60 -11.83
CA HIS A 401 -14.60 -13.83 -10.58
C HIS A 401 -13.12 -13.41 -10.57
N SER A 402 -12.72 -12.39 -11.34
CA SER A 402 -11.37 -11.84 -11.24
C SER A 402 -10.87 -11.57 -9.80
N PRO A 403 -11.70 -11.14 -8.80
CA PRO A 403 -11.23 -11.05 -7.42
C PRO A 403 -10.63 -12.35 -6.86
N ASN A 404 -11.13 -13.54 -7.24
CA ASN A 404 -10.67 -14.82 -6.69
C ASN A 404 -9.20 -15.08 -7.03
N GLY A 405 -8.84 -15.02 -8.32
CA GLY A 405 -7.48 -15.28 -8.80
C GLY A 405 -6.52 -14.20 -8.33
N ILE A 406 -6.94 -12.93 -8.39
CA ILE A 406 -6.13 -11.80 -7.93
C ILE A 406 -5.85 -11.93 -6.43
N THR A 407 -6.86 -12.20 -5.61
CA THR A 407 -6.68 -12.35 -4.15
C THR A 407 -5.74 -13.52 -3.85
N ALA A 408 -5.92 -14.66 -4.51
CA ALA A 408 -5.10 -15.84 -4.28
C ALA A 408 -3.63 -15.60 -4.64
N MET A 409 -3.37 -14.93 -5.75
CA MET A 409 -2.01 -14.50 -6.11
C MET A 409 -1.47 -13.42 -5.18
N PHE A 410 -2.30 -12.47 -4.74
CA PHE A 410 -1.89 -11.37 -3.88
C PHE A 410 -1.40 -11.86 -2.52
N ILE A 411 -2.13 -12.79 -1.90
CA ILE A 411 -1.72 -13.43 -0.65
C ILE A 411 -0.45 -14.25 -0.86
N ALA A 412 -0.38 -15.05 -1.94
CA ALA A 412 0.77 -15.89 -2.24
C ALA A 412 2.04 -15.07 -2.50
N THR A 413 1.94 -13.90 -3.13
CA THR A 413 3.09 -13.12 -3.59
C THR A 413 3.34 -11.83 -2.79
N GLY A 414 2.65 -11.64 -1.66
CA GLY A 414 2.91 -10.54 -0.73
C GLY A 414 2.50 -9.15 -1.22
N GLN A 415 1.45 -9.11 -2.03
CA GLN A 415 0.82 -7.86 -2.46
C GLN A 415 -0.08 -7.30 -1.35
N ASP A 416 -0.48 -6.03 -1.46
CA ASP A 416 -1.48 -5.47 -0.54
C ASP A 416 -2.88 -5.97 -0.93
N VAL A 417 -3.37 -6.96 -0.18
CA VAL A 417 -4.67 -7.62 -0.43
C VAL A 417 -5.84 -6.62 -0.39
N ALA A 418 -5.73 -5.50 0.33
CA ALA A 418 -6.78 -4.48 0.31
C ALA A 418 -6.93 -3.80 -1.06
N ASN A 419 -5.88 -3.82 -1.90
CA ASN A 419 -5.97 -3.35 -3.28
C ASN A 419 -6.81 -4.25 -4.18
N VAL A 420 -7.26 -5.43 -3.74
CA VAL A 420 -8.27 -6.23 -4.47
C VAL A 420 -9.54 -5.40 -4.72
N SER A 421 -9.91 -4.49 -3.82
CA SER A 421 -11.05 -3.57 -4.03
C SER A 421 -10.95 -2.69 -5.29
N GLU A 422 -9.74 -2.57 -5.87
CA GLU A 422 -9.48 -1.83 -7.10
C GLU A 422 -9.04 -2.76 -8.24
N SER A 423 -8.12 -3.67 -7.94
CA SER A 423 -7.55 -4.62 -8.89
C SER A 423 -8.59 -5.61 -9.41
N SER A 424 -9.69 -5.83 -8.68
CA SER A 424 -10.78 -6.71 -9.11
C SER A 424 -11.68 -6.11 -10.19
N ALA A 425 -11.51 -4.84 -10.56
CA ALA A 425 -12.20 -4.31 -11.73
C ALA A 425 -11.68 -5.04 -12.98
N SER A 426 -12.58 -5.48 -13.87
CA SER A 426 -12.16 -6.04 -15.14
C SER A 426 -13.21 -5.88 -16.23
N MET A 427 -12.75 -5.79 -17.48
CA MET A 427 -13.59 -5.80 -18.66
C MET A 427 -13.31 -7.09 -19.41
N MET A 428 -14.23 -8.04 -19.26
CA MET A 428 -14.26 -9.28 -20.03
C MET A 428 -15.00 -9.04 -21.34
N TYR A 429 -14.43 -9.52 -22.44
CA TYR A 429 -15.03 -9.50 -23.77
C TYR A 429 -14.88 -10.88 -24.42
N SER A 430 -15.88 -11.27 -25.19
CA SER A 430 -15.85 -12.48 -26.00
C SER A 430 -16.56 -12.25 -27.32
N GLU A 431 -16.10 -12.93 -28.36
CA GLU A 431 -16.80 -12.98 -29.65
C GLU A 431 -16.54 -14.32 -30.35
N LEU A 432 -17.47 -14.70 -31.22
CA LEU A 432 -17.30 -15.83 -32.10
C LEU A 432 -16.51 -15.41 -33.34
N THR A 433 -15.49 -16.20 -33.65
CA THR A 433 -14.79 -16.11 -34.95
C THR A 433 -15.66 -16.69 -36.06
N ASP A 434 -15.31 -16.40 -37.32
CA ASP A 434 -15.99 -16.96 -38.50
C ASP A 434 -15.87 -18.49 -38.55
N GLU A 435 -14.79 -19.05 -38.01
CA GLU A 435 -14.55 -20.49 -37.89
C GLU A 435 -15.35 -21.15 -36.76
N GLY A 436 -16.04 -20.37 -35.93
CA GLY A 436 -16.81 -20.83 -34.78
C GLY A 436 -15.99 -21.08 -33.52
N ASP A 437 -14.72 -20.68 -33.50
CA ASP A 437 -13.88 -20.57 -32.30
C ASP A 437 -14.28 -19.35 -31.45
N LEU A 438 -13.82 -19.31 -30.20
CA LEU A 438 -14.11 -18.21 -29.27
C LEU A 438 -12.88 -17.32 -29.09
N TYR A 439 -12.92 -16.07 -29.56
CA TYR A 439 -11.98 -15.07 -29.06
C TYR A 439 -12.45 -14.56 -27.70
N VAL A 440 -11.51 -14.42 -26.78
CA VAL A 440 -11.78 -13.96 -25.42
C VAL A 440 -10.66 -13.08 -24.92
N SER A 441 -11.00 -11.99 -24.24
CA SER A 441 -10.02 -11.12 -23.59
C SER A 441 -10.52 -10.59 -22.26
N ILE A 442 -9.58 -10.32 -21.37
CA ILE A 442 -9.84 -9.61 -20.13
C ILE A 442 -8.86 -8.45 -19.97
N THR A 443 -9.39 -7.27 -19.70
CA THR A 443 -8.59 -6.10 -19.35
C THR A 443 -8.80 -5.75 -17.89
N ILE A 444 -7.73 -5.74 -17.11
CA ILE A 444 -7.71 -5.25 -15.73
C ILE A 444 -7.21 -3.80 -15.78
N PRO A 445 -8.06 -2.79 -15.56
CA PRO A 445 -7.69 -1.39 -15.74
C PRO A 445 -6.85 -0.82 -14.60
N SER A 446 -6.89 -1.45 -13.43
CA SER A 446 -6.31 -0.92 -12.20
C SER A 446 -5.62 -1.97 -11.34
N LEU A 447 -4.72 -2.76 -11.94
CA LEU A 447 -3.98 -3.82 -11.25
C LEU A 447 -2.81 -3.25 -10.43
N ILE A 448 -2.90 -3.32 -9.12
CA ILE A 448 -1.83 -2.83 -8.24
C ILE A 448 -0.98 -4.01 -7.77
N VAL A 449 0.20 -4.13 -8.36
CA VAL A 449 1.18 -5.18 -8.05
C VAL A 449 2.57 -4.59 -7.86
N ALA A 450 3.40 -5.32 -7.11
CA ALA A 450 4.78 -5.02 -6.81
C ALA A 450 5.62 -6.29 -6.87
N THR A 451 6.87 -6.12 -7.24
CA THR A 451 7.91 -7.15 -7.15
C THR A 451 9.03 -6.74 -6.20
N TYR A 452 8.88 -5.58 -5.57
CA TYR A 452 9.79 -5.02 -4.58
C TYR A 452 9.05 -4.17 -3.53
N GLY A 453 9.43 -4.33 -2.26
CA GLY A 453 8.86 -3.59 -1.12
C GLY A 453 7.53 -4.17 -0.60
N GLY A 454 7.04 -3.64 0.51
CA GLY A 454 5.83 -4.16 1.15
C GLY A 454 6.02 -5.60 1.64
N GLY A 455 5.04 -6.48 1.36
CA GLY A 455 5.10 -7.90 1.75
C GLY A 455 5.92 -8.79 0.82
N THR A 456 6.37 -8.29 -0.34
CA THR A 456 7.03 -9.08 -1.40
C THR A 456 8.36 -9.73 -0.97
N GLY A 457 9.00 -9.19 0.07
CA GLY A 457 10.29 -9.68 0.57
C GLY A 457 10.20 -10.67 1.73
N ILE A 458 8.99 -11.01 2.20
CA ILE A 458 8.79 -11.81 3.41
C ILE A 458 8.76 -13.29 3.04
N GLY A 459 9.60 -14.11 3.68
CA GLY A 459 9.57 -15.59 3.66
C GLY A 459 8.83 -16.23 2.47
N THR A 460 7.65 -16.80 2.74
CA THR A 460 6.82 -17.52 1.75
C THR A 460 6.43 -16.66 0.54
N GLN A 461 6.16 -15.36 0.73
CA GLN A 461 5.78 -14.46 -0.35
C GLN A 461 6.93 -14.22 -1.33
N ARG A 462 8.14 -14.08 -0.80
CA ARG A 462 9.35 -13.97 -1.61
C ARG A 462 9.61 -15.25 -2.40
N GLU A 463 9.54 -16.41 -1.76
CA GLU A 463 9.69 -17.71 -2.43
C GLU A 463 8.70 -17.85 -3.59
N CYS A 464 7.42 -17.52 -3.37
CA CYS A 464 6.41 -17.58 -4.42
C CYS A 464 6.74 -16.66 -5.61
N LEU A 465 7.24 -15.45 -5.35
CA LEU A 465 7.69 -14.53 -6.42
C LEU A 465 8.94 -15.04 -7.14
N GLU A 466 9.89 -15.66 -6.44
CA GLU A 466 11.08 -16.25 -7.05
C GLU A 466 10.73 -17.46 -7.93
N LEU A 467 9.78 -18.30 -7.51
CA LEU A 467 9.31 -19.47 -8.26
C LEU A 467 8.65 -19.13 -9.60
N ILE A 468 8.01 -17.96 -9.72
CA ILE A 468 7.46 -17.45 -10.99
C ILE A 468 8.38 -16.44 -11.69
N ASP A 469 9.63 -16.34 -11.24
CA ASP A 469 10.64 -15.40 -11.71
C ASP A 469 10.10 -13.96 -11.81
N CYS A 470 9.47 -13.50 -10.73
CA CYS A 470 8.94 -12.16 -10.56
C CYS A 470 9.57 -11.40 -9.40
N TYR A 471 10.43 -11.97 -8.55
CA TYR A 471 11.05 -11.20 -7.47
C TYR A 471 12.14 -10.23 -7.96
N GLY A 472 12.04 -8.96 -7.56
CA GLY A 472 13.08 -7.94 -7.78
C GLY A 472 12.75 -6.89 -8.86
N LYS A 473 13.81 -6.21 -9.32
CA LYS A 473 13.74 -5.08 -10.27
C LYS A 473 13.50 -5.54 -11.71
N GLY A 474 12.73 -4.78 -12.48
CA GLY A 474 12.40 -5.01 -13.88
C GLY A 474 11.37 -6.11 -14.12
N LYS A 475 10.60 -6.50 -13.10
CA LYS A 475 9.73 -7.68 -13.13
C LYS A 475 8.25 -7.39 -12.87
N VAL A 476 7.90 -6.17 -12.48
CA VAL A 476 6.50 -5.84 -12.16
C VAL A 476 5.55 -5.98 -13.36
N HIS A 477 6.00 -5.68 -14.58
CA HIS A 477 5.19 -5.84 -15.78
C HIS A 477 5.00 -7.32 -16.14
N LYS A 478 6.04 -8.15 -15.95
CA LYS A 478 5.94 -9.61 -16.06
C LYS A 478 4.90 -10.16 -15.08
N LEU A 479 4.94 -9.73 -13.82
CA LEU A 479 3.93 -10.13 -12.84
C LEU A 479 2.51 -9.69 -13.25
N ALA A 480 2.36 -8.47 -13.79
CA ALA A 480 1.07 -7.98 -14.25
C ALA A 480 0.49 -8.83 -15.39
N GLU A 481 1.30 -9.21 -16.39
CA GLU A 481 0.90 -10.10 -17.49
C GLU A 481 0.53 -11.50 -16.99
N ILE A 482 1.29 -12.05 -16.04
CA ILE A 482 0.97 -13.35 -15.42
C ILE A 482 -0.38 -13.27 -14.69
N VAL A 483 -0.62 -12.24 -13.87
CA VAL A 483 -1.88 -12.07 -13.14
C VAL A 483 -3.07 -11.98 -14.11
N ALA A 484 -2.97 -11.16 -15.16
CA ALA A 484 -4.04 -11.03 -16.14
C ALA A 484 -4.34 -12.35 -16.87
N SER A 485 -3.29 -13.08 -17.24
CA SER A 485 -3.41 -14.38 -17.93
C SER A 485 -4.04 -15.45 -17.01
N VAL A 486 -3.66 -15.46 -15.73
CA VAL A 486 -4.25 -16.35 -14.72
C VAL A 486 -5.72 -16.01 -14.52
N VAL A 487 -6.07 -14.73 -14.44
CA VAL A 487 -7.46 -14.29 -14.34
C VAL A 487 -8.27 -14.74 -15.56
N LEU A 488 -7.75 -14.58 -16.78
CA LEU A 488 -8.41 -15.07 -18.00
C LEU A 488 -8.70 -16.59 -17.93
N ALA A 489 -7.73 -17.37 -17.44
CA ALA A 489 -7.90 -18.81 -17.23
C ALA A 489 -9.03 -19.14 -16.25
N GLY A 490 -9.09 -18.41 -15.13
CA GLY A 490 -10.19 -18.52 -14.18
C GLY A 490 -11.53 -18.20 -14.84
N GLU A 491 -11.62 -17.05 -15.49
CA GLU A 491 -12.85 -16.55 -16.12
C GLU A 491 -13.43 -17.55 -17.11
N ILE A 492 -12.62 -18.07 -18.04
CA ILE A 492 -13.12 -19.02 -19.04
C ILE A 492 -13.57 -20.34 -18.41
N SER A 493 -12.88 -20.82 -17.37
CA SER A 493 -13.28 -22.04 -16.67
C SER A 493 -14.63 -21.87 -15.97
N LEU A 494 -14.86 -20.73 -15.29
CA LEU A 494 -16.13 -20.47 -14.62
C LEU A 494 -17.25 -20.19 -15.63
N ALA A 495 -17.00 -19.40 -16.67
CA ALA A 495 -17.96 -19.12 -17.73
C ALA A 495 -18.44 -20.42 -18.39
N SER A 496 -17.52 -21.34 -18.62
CA SER A 496 -17.83 -22.67 -19.16
C SER A 496 -18.71 -23.49 -18.22
N ALA A 497 -18.38 -23.54 -16.93
CA ALA A 497 -19.15 -24.32 -15.94
C ALA A 497 -20.59 -23.80 -15.76
N ILE A 498 -20.78 -22.48 -15.81
CA ILE A 498 -22.12 -21.87 -15.75
C ILE A 498 -22.88 -22.17 -17.03
N SER A 499 -22.24 -21.98 -18.18
CA SER A 499 -22.88 -22.12 -19.50
C SER A 499 -23.24 -23.57 -19.84
N SER A 500 -22.50 -24.56 -19.32
CA SER A 500 -22.83 -25.99 -19.45
C SER A 500 -23.89 -26.48 -18.46
N SER A 501 -24.34 -25.64 -17.51
CA SER A 501 -25.20 -26.02 -16.36
C SER A 501 -24.59 -27.06 -15.39
N ASP A 502 -23.27 -27.31 -15.45
CA ASP A 502 -22.55 -28.21 -14.54
C ASP A 502 -22.18 -27.57 -13.19
N TRP A 503 -22.55 -26.30 -12.97
CA TRP A 503 -22.09 -25.50 -11.82
C TRP A 503 -22.48 -26.10 -10.45
N VAL A 504 -23.67 -26.70 -10.33
CA VAL A 504 -24.18 -27.21 -9.05
C VAL A 504 -23.45 -28.48 -8.59
N SER A 505 -23.07 -29.39 -9.50
CA SER A 505 -22.47 -30.68 -9.13
C SER A 505 -21.02 -30.54 -8.62
N SER A 506 -20.24 -29.63 -9.18
CA SER A 506 -18.83 -29.44 -8.83
C SER A 506 -18.64 -28.77 -7.47
N HIS A 507 -19.50 -27.79 -7.13
CA HIS A 507 -19.49 -27.16 -5.81
C HIS A 507 -19.98 -28.12 -4.72
N GLU A 508 -20.95 -28.99 -5.01
CA GLU A 508 -21.41 -29.99 -4.03
C GLU A 508 -20.36 -31.07 -3.75
N GLN A 509 -19.59 -31.52 -4.75
CA GLN A 509 -18.61 -32.60 -4.59
C GLN A 509 -17.30 -32.16 -3.93
N TYR A 510 -16.85 -30.92 -4.18
CA TYR A 510 -15.52 -30.45 -3.76
C TYR A 510 -15.53 -29.20 -2.87
N GLY A 511 -16.66 -28.48 -2.80
CA GLY A 511 -16.80 -27.24 -2.02
C GLY A 511 -17.39 -27.42 -0.62
N ARG A 512 -17.93 -28.60 -0.29
CA ARG A 512 -18.41 -28.92 1.05
C ARG A 512 -17.29 -29.53 1.90
N ASN A 513 -16.60 -28.70 2.67
CA ASN A 513 -15.91 -29.14 3.88
C ASN A 513 -16.96 -29.42 4.96
N ARG A 514 -17.59 -30.60 4.92
CA ARG A 514 -18.40 -31.10 6.05
C ARG A 514 -17.52 -31.77 7.09
#